data_AF-C8P909-F1
#
_entry.id   AF-C8P909-F1
#
_cell.length_a   1.000
_cell.length_b   1.000
_cell.length_c   1.000
_cell.angle_alpha   90.00
_cell.angle_beta   90.00
_cell.angle_gamma   90.00
#
_symmetry.space_group_name_H-M   'P 1'
#
loop_
_entity.id
_entity.type
_entity.pdbx_description
1 polymer ?
#
loop_
_entity_poly.entity_id
_entity_poly.type
_entity_poly.pdbx_seq_one_letter_code
_entity_poly.pdbx_strand_id
1 'polypeptide(L)' 'MTGMERIQQLLEENEYSLAQVNVIKIRLGDWFMAGGGPNDAYVWQQAHYLENLVKYGLVNRVSIQQREEVHHYE' A
#
# COMPACT_ATOMS: atom_id res chain seq x y z
N MET A 1 -5.66 -14.81 -0.02
CA MET A 1 -5.04 -13.51 0.22
C MET A 1 -3.53 -13.70 0.35
N THR A 2 -2.77 -13.16 -0.59
CA THR A 2 -1.30 -13.09 -0.59
C THR A 2 -0.83 -11.81 0.08
N GLY A 3 0.47 -11.72 0.39
CA GLY A 3 1.09 -10.48 0.85
C GLY A 3 0.91 -9.33 -0.14
N MET A 4 1.04 -9.59 -1.46
CA MET A 4 0.81 -8.57 -2.49
C MET A 4 -0.63 -8.10 -2.56
N GLU A 5 -1.60 -9.02 -2.46
CA GLU A 5 -3.03 -8.66 -2.42
C GLU A 5 -3.33 -7.76 -1.21
N ARG A 6 -2.71 -8.03 -0.05
CA ARG A 6 -2.85 -7.19 1.14
C ARG A 6 -2.23 -5.80 0.95
N ILE A 7 -1.06 -5.72 0.33
CA ILE A 7 -0.41 -4.43 0.01
C ILE A 7 -1.28 -3.61 -0.93
N GLN A 8 -1.85 -4.22 -1.97
CA GLN A 8 -2.76 -3.55 -2.88
C GLN A 8 -3.98 -2.99 -2.14
N GLN A 9 -4.64 -3.82 -1.32
CA GLN A 9 -5.78 -3.38 -0.52
C GLN A 9 -5.41 -2.18 0.38
N LEU A 10 -4.26 -2.24 1.06
CA LEU A 10 -3.80 -1.15 1.92
C LEU A 10 -3.63 0.16 1.14
N LEU A 11 -3.00 0.10 -0.03
CA LEU A 11 -2.78 1.25 -0.93
C LEU A 11 -4.09 1.82 -1.49
N GLU A 12 -5.12 1.00 -1.67
CA GLU A 12 -6.44 1.45 -2.14
C GLU A 12 -7.26 2.11 -1.02
N GLU A 13 -7.12 1.62 0.22
CA GLU A 13 -7.88 2.06 1.39
C GLU A 13 -7.30 3.30 2.09
N ASN A 14 -6.03 3.65 1.84
CA ASN A 14 -5.34 4.71 2.58
C ASN A 14 -4.51 5.62 1.66
N GLU A 15 -4.41 6.90 2.03
CA GLU A 15 -3.58 7.88 1.34
C GLU A 15 -2.16 7.90 1.93
N TYR A 16 -1.29 7.10 1.32
CA TYR A 16 0.14 7.16 1.58
C TYR A 16 0.77 8.31 0.79
N SER A 17 1.78 8.96 1.39
CA SER A 17 2.63 9.88 0.65
C SER A 17 3.37 9.16 -0.49
N LEU A 18 3.73 9.91 -1.53
CA LEU A 18 4.51 9.38 -2.66
C LEU A 18 5.83 8.73 -2.19
N ALA A 19 6.46 9.28 -1.16
CA ALA A 19 7.68 8.72 -0.58
C ALA A 19 7.44 7.31 0.01
N GLN A 20 6.37 7.12 0.77
CA GLN A 20 6.01 5.82 1.36
C GLN A 20 5.71 4.77 0.28
N VAL A 21 4.97 5.16 -0.77
CA VAL A 21 4.65 4.27 -1.91
C VAL A 21 5.93 3.88 -2.66
N ASN A 22 6.82 4.84 -2.93
CA ASN A 22 8.07 4.59 -3.64
C ASN A 22 8.99 3.63 -2.88
N VAL A 23 9.08 3.77 -1.55
CA VAL A 23 9.87 2.84 -0.70
C VAL A 23 9.39 1.40 -0.88
N ILE A 24 8.07 1.17 -0.86
CA ILE A 24 7.52 -0.18 -1.04
C ILE A 24 7.75 -0.69 -2.47
N LYS A 25 7.51 0.14 -3.48
CA LYS A 25 7.71 -0.24 -4.89
C LYS A 25 9.15 -0.66 -5.17
N ILE A 26 10.13 0.08 -4.67
CA ILE A 26 11.56 -0.25 -4.87
C ILE A 26 11.89 -1.58 -4.20
N ARG A 27 11.56 -1.74 -2.91
CA ARG A 27 11.85 -2.96 -2.14
C ARG A 27 11.23 -4.21 -2.76
N LEU A 28 9.97 -4.12 -3.17
CA LEU A 28 9.28 -5.24 -3.82
C LEU A 28 9.82 -5.49 -5.23
N GLY A 29 10.12 -4.43 -5.97
CA GLY A 29 10.73 -4.53 -7.30
C GLY A 29 12.04 -5.32 -7.25
N ASP A 30 12.96 -4.94 -6.37
CA ASP A 30 14.24 -5.64 -6.17
C ASP A 30 14.03 -7.09 -5.74
N TRP A 31 13.08 -7.34 -4.84
CA TRP A 31 12.74 -8.70 -4.38
C TRP A 31 12.23 -9.60 -5.51
N PHE A 32 11.29 -9.10 -6.32
CA PHE A 32 10.75 -9.86 -7.44
C PHE A 32 11.78 -10.10 -8.55
N MET A 33 12.65 -9.12 -8.81
CA MET A 33 13.77 -9.30 -9.74
C MET A 33 14.76 -10.38 -9.27
N ALA A 34 14.90 -10.57 -7.96
CA ALA A 34 15.72 -11.63 -7.36
C ALA A 34 15.04 -13.02 -7.34
N GLY A 35 13.81 -13.15 -7.88
CA GLY A 35 13.06 -14.40 -7.92
C GLY A 35 12.14 -14.62 -6.72
N GLY A 36 11.89 -13.59 -5.91
CA GLY A 36 10.94 -13.62 -4.80
C GLY A 36 9.50 -13.86 -5.25
N GLY A 37 8.70 -14.49 -4.39
CA GLY A 37 7.29 -14.77 -4.59
C GLY A 37 6.35 -13.73 -3.96
N PRO A 38 5.12 -13.57 -4.47
CA PRO A 38 4.14 -12.58 -4.00
C PRO A 38 3.57 -12.85 -2.60
N ASN A 39 3.90 -14.00 -2.00
CA ASN A 39 3.45 -14.41 -0.67
C ASN A 39 4.62 -14.70 0.28
N ASP A 40 5.84 -14.28 -0.07
CA ASP A 40 7.00 -14.49 0.77
C ASP A 40 6.89 -13.68 2.07
N ALA A 41 7.59 -14.14 3.11
CA ALA A 41 7.68 -13.44 4.38
C ALA A 41 8.15 -11.99 4.21
N TYR A 42 9.01 -11.72 3.22
CA TYR A 42 9.47 -10.36 2.91
C TYR A 42 8.34 -9.45 2.40
N VAL A 43 7.41 -9.98 1.61
CA VAL A 43 6.24 -9.24 1.14
C VAL A 43 5.30 -8.94 2.31
N TRP A 44 5.07 -9.92 3.20
CA TRP A 44 4.30 -9.70 4.42
C TRP A 44 4.93 -8.65 5.34
N GLN A 45 6.26 -8.59 5.42
CA GLN A 45 6.95 -7.53 6.14
C GLN A 45 6.64 -6.14 5.55
N GLN A 46 6.53 -6.01 4.22
CA GLN A 46 6.15 -4.75 3.58
C GLN A 46 4.67 -4.41 3.84
N ALA A 47 3.78 -5.41 3.87
CA ALA A 47 2.38 -5.21 4.26
C ALA A 47 2.26 -4.67 5.70
N HIS A 48 2.96 -5.29 6.65
CA HIS A 48 2.96 -4.83 8.05
C HIS A 48 3.58 -3.45 8.24
N TYR A 49 4.56 -3.08 7.40
CA TYR A 49 5.06 -1.70 7.38
C TYR A 49 3.96 -0.71 7.04
N LEU A 50 3.20 -0.94 5.96
CA LEU A 50 2.07 -0.10 5.57
C LEU A 50 0.98 -0.06 6.67
N GLU A 51 0.63 -1.22 7.25
CA GLU A 51 -0.33 -1.30 8.36
C GLU A 51 0.12 -0.47 9.56
N ASN A 52 1.42 -0.47 9.87
CA ASN A 52 1.95 0.33 10.98
C ASN A 52 1.85 1.82 10.69
N LEU A 53 2.08 2.26 9.44
CA LEU A 53 1.88 3.67 9.09
C LEU A 53 0.43 4.09 9.34
N VAL A 54 -0.55 3.25 9.00
CA VAL A 54 -1.98 3.48 9.31
C VAL A 54 -2.22 3.50 10.82
N LYS A 55 -1.73 2.49 11.54
CA LYS A 55 -1.91 2.32 12.98
C LYS A 55 -1.40 3.51 13.79
N TYR A 56 -0.28 4.09 13.37
CA TYR A 56 0.35 5.21 14.06
C TYR A 56 -0.07 6.59 13.51
N GLY A 57 -1.07 6.65 12.62
CA GLY A 57 -1.59 7.91 12.07
C GLY A 57 -0.59 8.65 11.18
N LEU A 58 0.31 7.92 10.53
CA LEU A 58 1.34 8.44 9.63
C LEU A 58 0.89 8.44 8.16
N VAL A 59 -0.42 8.32 7.93
CA VAL A 59 -1.09 8.36 6.62
C VAL A 59 -2.36 9.20 6.74
N ASN A 60 -2.80 9.79 5.64
CA ASN A 60 -4.14 10.35 5.58
C ASN A 60 -5.13 9.20 5.35
N ARG A 61 -6.23 9.16 6.11
CA ARG A 61 -7.31 8.22 5.84
C ARG A 61 -8.19 8.81 4.75
N VAL A 62 -8.38 8.07 3.66
CA VAL A 62 -9.38 8.41 2.65
C VAL A 62 -10.74 8.25 3.32
N SER A 63 -11.50 9.33 3.50
CA SER A 63 -12.92 9.19 3.76
C SER A 63 -13.58 8.81 2.44
N ILE A 64 -14.30 7.69 2.42
CA ILE A 64 -15.00 7.17 1.22
C ILE A 64 -15.91 8.24 0.58
N GLN A 65 -16.35 9.23 1.36
CA GLN A 65 -17.15 10.38 0.92
C GLN A 65 -16.45 11.29 -0.12
N GLN A 66 -15.12 11.38 -0.14
CA GLN A 66 -14.42 12.27 -1.09
C GLN A 66 -14.32 11.69 -2.52
N ARG A 67 -14.54 10.38 -2.71
CA ARG A 67 -14.52 9.77 -4.05
C ARG A 67 -15.78 10.07 -4.87
N GLU A 68 -16.91 10.35 -4.22
CA GLU A 68 -18.18 10.61 -4.93
C GLU A 68 -18.29 12.04 -5.46
N GLU A 69 -17.62 13.02 -4.83
CA GLU A 69 -17.68 14.42 -5.25
C GLU A 69 -16.87 14.70 -6.54
N VAL A 70 -15.81 13.94 -6.82
CA VAL A 70 -14.94 14.18 -7.98
C VAL A 70 -15.59 13.70 -9.30
N HIS A 71 -16.47 12.71 -9.25
CA HIS A 71 -17.15 12.18 -10.44
C HIS A 71 -18.41 12.96 -10.87
N HIS A 72 -18.82 13.98 -10.11
CA HIS A 72 -20.01 14.78 -10.44
C HIS A 72 -19.71 16.10 -11.19
N TYR A 73 -18.45 16.35 -11.55
CA TYR A 73 -18.01 17.54 -12.29
C TYR A 73 -17.38 17.23 -13.66
N GLU A 74 -17.66 16.07 -14.26
CA GLU A 74 -17.33 15.77 -15.67
C GLU A 74 -18.57 15.78 -16.57
#